data_AF-A0A7V5IDX8-F1
#
_entry.id   AF-A0A7V5IDX8-F1
#
_cell.length_a   1.000
_cell.length_b   1.000
_cell.length_c   1.000
_cell.angle_alpha   90.00
_cell.angle_beta   90.00
_cell.angle_gamma   90.00
#
_symmetry.space_group_name_H-M   'P 1'
#
loop_
_entity.id
_entity.type
_entity.pdbx_description
1 polymer ?
#
loop_
_entity_poly.entity_id
_entity_poly.type
_entity_poly.pdbx_seq_one_letter_code
_entity_poly.pdbx_strand_id
1 'polypeptide(L)'
;MEVNRLIVIAGVSGVGKSYLIDKLKAEYFSELVEKFKMGDPKVWNYVLAKHFKRLRQPKIDRLVLHYDLTRSWRRCLKRGYRDDTPLQVFKTAKKIDIMTLWVAPEILISRIIKRRQLREPKKNHCEKKFWWPLQFIPRLKFGKREKRDVLELYQNPRKLVLLYSEWADFCKQFNSINSHWFYDFTPGITSQIKPFYREELEEKNEAYSHCGI
;
A
#
# COMPACT_ATOMS: atom_id res chain seq x y z
N MET A 1 13.82 -15.20 -11.51
CA MET A 1 12.94 -15.74 -10.44
C MET A 1 11.58 -15.98 -11.04
N GLU A 2 11.11 -17.23 -11.00
CA GLU A 2 9.78 -17.64 -11.44
C GLU A 2 8.82 -17.71 -10.25
N VAL A 3 7.56 -17.32 -10.48
CA VAL A 3 6.52 -17.40 -9.45
C VAL A 3 5.34 -18.18 -10.01
N ASN A 4 4.93 -19.28 -9.40
CA ASN A 4 3.76 -20.01 -9.90
C ASN A 4 2.48 -19.20 -9.62
N ARG A 5 2.34 -18.68 -8.39
CA ARG A 5 1.18 -17.88 -8.00
C ARG A 5 1.55 -16.64 -7.22
N LEU A 6 1.11 -15.49 -7.72
CA LEU A 6 1.33 -14.18 -7.13
C LEU A 6 0.00 -13.56 -6.70
N ILE A 7 -0.07 -13.14 -5.44
CA ILE A 7 -1.10 -12.24 -4.95
C ILE A 7 -0.46 -10.89 -4.67
N VAL A 8 -0.99 -9.82 -5.22
CA VAL A 8 -0.49 -8.46 -4.96
C VAL A 8 -1.49 -7.73 -4.08
N ILE A 9 -1.05 -7.35 -2.87
CA ILE A 9 -1.83 -6.50 -1.97
C ILE A 9 -1.29 -5.07 -2.09
N ALA A 10 -1.99 -4.26 -2.85
CA ALA A 10 -1.64 -2.89 -3.21
C ALA A 10 -2.53 -1.86 -2.50
N GLY A 11 -2.11 -0.61 -2.53
CA GLY A 11 -2.80 0.55 -1.98
C GLY A 11 -1.82 1.57 -1.44
N VAL A 12 -2.29 2.75 -1.03
CA VAL A 12 -1.41 3.80 -0.49
C VAL A 12 -1.02 3.57 0.96
N SER A 13 -0.05 4.34 1.46
CA SER A 13 0.44 4.20 2.82
C SER A 13 -0.64 4.54 3.86
N GLY A 14 -0.94 3.62 4.78
CA GLY A 14 -1.96 3.84 5.81
C GLY A 14 -3.37 3.35 5.47
N VAL A 15 -3.58 2.80 4.28
CA VAL A 15 -4.88 2.22 3.87
C VAL A 15 -5.29 0.98 4.70
N GLY A 16 -4.33 0.21 5.23
CA GLY A 16 -4.63 -0.97 6.06
C GLY A 16 -3.93 -2.26 5.63
N LYS A 17 -3.09 -2.24 4.58
CA LYS A 17 -2.41 -3.44 4.04
C LYS A 17 -1.70 -4.32 5.07
N SER A 18 -0.90 -3.73 5.97
CA SER A 18 -0.22 -4.52 7.02
C SER A 18 -1.22 -5.24 7.93
N TYR A 19 -2.26 -4.53 8.38
CA TYR A 19 -3.30 -5.11 9.21
C TYR A 19 -4.02 -6.25 8.48
N LEU A 20 -4.36 -6.05 7.20
CA LEU A 20 -4.97 -7.08 6.37
C LEU A 20 -4.08 -8.32 6.25
N ILE A 21 -2.78 -8.15 5.99
CA ILE A 21 -1.83 -9.25 5.89
C ILE A 21 -1.70 -10.00 7.21
N ASP A 22 -1.59 -9.28 8.33
CA ASP A 22 -1.47 -9.90 9.65
C ASP A 22 -2.74 -10.71 9.98
N LYS A 23 -3.92 -10.21 9.60
CA LYS A 23 -5.19 -10.91 9.74
C LYS A 23 -5.37 -12.09 8.80
N LEU A 24 -4.88 -12.01 7.56
CA LEU A 24 -4.85 -13.14 6.62
C LEU A 24 -3.97 -14.29 7.16
N LYS A 25 -2.80 -13.97 7.71
CA LYS A 25 -1.91 -14.97 8.32
C LYS A 25 -2.51 -15.67 9.53
N ALA A 26 -3.34 -14.94 10.27
CA ALA A 26 -4.07 -15.46 11.43
C ALA A 26 -5.47 -15.99 11.06
N GLU A 27 -5.75 -16.22 9.78
CA GLU A 27 -6.98 -16.86 9.26
C GLU A 27 -8.29 -16.15 9.63
N TYR A 28 -8.25 -14.85 9.97
CA TYR A 28 -9.45 -14.08 10.34
C TYR A 28 -10.35 -13.72 9.16
N PHE A 29 -9.87 -13.84 7.92
CA PHE A 29 -10.61 -13.47 6.70
C PHE A 29 -10.79 -14.68 5.79
N SER A 30 -11.56 -15.68 6.25
CA SER A 30 -11.82 -16.92 5.50
C SER A 30 -12.38 -16.66 4.10
N GLU A 31 -13.28 -15.69 3.94
CA GLU A 31 -13.84 -15.30 2.64
C GLU A 31 -12.77 -14.85 1.63
N LEU A 32 -11.76 -14.08 2.08
CA LEU A 32 -10.66 -13.67 1.21
C LEU A 32 -9.73 -14.84 0.87
N VAL A 33 -9.48 -15.71 1.85
CA VAL A 33 -8.69 -16.93 1.66
C VAL A 33 -9.34 -17.83 0.60
N GLU A 34 -10.66 -18.00 0.66
CA GLU A 34 -11.44 -18.76 -0.31
C GLU A 34 -11.47 -18.07 -1.68
N LYS A 35 -11.78 -16.77 -1.71
CA LYS A 35 -11.86 -15.98 -2.95
C LYS A 35 -10.55 -15.98 -3.73
N PHE A 36 -9.43 -15.80 -3.03
CA PHE A 36 -8.09 -15.92 -3.61
C PHE A 36 -7.57 -17.36 -3.65
N LYS A 37 -8.41 -18.37 -3.36
CA LYS A 37 -8.06 -19.80 -3.36
C LYS A 37 -6.71 -20.07 -2.70
N MET A 38 -6.43 -19.42 -1.57
CA MET A 38 -5.10 -19.43 -0.94
C MET A 38 -4.76 -20.80 -0.34
N GLY A 39 -5.76 -21.62 -0.01
CA GLY A 39 -5.57 -22.79 0.85
C GLY A 39 -5.11 -22.32 2.23
N ASP A 40 -4.10 -22.97 2.81
CA ASP A 40 -3.47 -22.49 4.05
C ASP A 40 -2.69 -21.18 3.80
N PRO A 41 -3.07 -20.04 4.42
CA PRO A 41 -2.35 -18.77 4.27
C PRO A 41 -0.93 -18.80 4.86
N LYS A 42 -0.62 -19.71 5.79
CA LYS A 42 0.69 -19.78 6.48
C LYS A 42 1.81 -20.25 5.57
N VAL A 43 1.51 -21.05 4.54
CA VAL A 43 2.52 -21.54 3.59
C VAL A 43 2.91 -20.52 2.52
N TRP A 44 2.24 -19.36 2.46
CA TRP A 44 2.55 -18.30 1.50
C TRP A 44 3.78 -17.49 1.93
N ASN A 45 4.60 -17.10 0.95
CA ASN A 45 5.70 -16.17 1.19
C ASN A 45 5.17 -14.74 1.19
N TYR A 46 5.28 -14.01 2.31
CA TYR A 46 4.83 -12.61 2.39
C TYR A 46 6.02 -11.66 2.31
N VAL A 47 6.03 -10.79 1.30
CA VAL A 47 7.19 -9.92 1.05
C VAL A 47 6.76 -8.48 0.85
N LEU A 48 7.36 -7.58 1.62
CA LEU A 48 7.29 -6.15 1.36
C LEU A 48 8.06 -5.82 0.08
N ALA A 49 7.48 -5.01 -0.81
CA ALA A 49 8.13 -4.60 -2.06
C ALA A 49 9.51 -3.95 -1.86
N LYS A 50 9.76 -3.30 -0.71
CA LYS A 50 11.10 -2.76 -0.36
C LYS A 50 12.13 -3.84 -0.04
N HIS A 51 11.69 -5.04 0.36
CA HIS A 51 12.54 -6.18 0.67
C HIS A 51 12.59 -7.20 -0.47
N PHE A 52 11.93 -6.94 -1.60
CA PHE A 52 11.84 -7.87 -2.72
C PHE A 52 13.22 -8.36 -3.22
N LYS A 53 14.22 -7.47 -3.28
CA LYS A 53 15.60 -7.82 -3.68
C LYS A 53 16.28 -8.85 -2.76
N ARG A 54 15.72 -9.13 -1.58
CA ARG A 54 16.24 -10.15 -0.64
C ARG A 54 15.75 -11.57 -0.97
N LEU A 55 14.76 -11.71 -1.86
CA LEU A 55 14.35 -13.02 -2.36
C LEU A 55 15.42 -13.56 -3.30
N ARG A 56 16.13 -14.60 -2.86
CA ARG A 56 17.18 -15.29 -3.64
C ARG A 56 16.69 -16.59 -4.27
N GLN A 57 15.49 -17.05 -3.92
CA GLN A 57 14.96 -18.30 -4.43
C GLN A 57 14.70 -18.19 -5.94
N PRO A 58 15.20 -19.13 -6.77
CA PRO A 58 14.98 -19.08 -8.22
C PRO A 58 13.52 -19.31 -8.59
N LYS A 59 12.79 -20.09 -7.79
CA LYS A 59 11.38 -20.42 -7.97
C LYS A 59 10.63 -20.28 -6.64
N ILE A 60 9.48 -19.61 -6.66
CA ILE A 60 8.58 -19.46 -5.51
C ILE A 60 7.20 -19.97 -5.92
N ASP A 61 6.65 -20.92 -5.18
CA ASP A 61 5.32 -21.47 -5.52
C ASP A 61 4.22 -20.41 -5.27
N ARG A 62 4.22 -19.82 -4.07
CA ARG A 62 3.17 -18.91 -3.60
C ARG A 62 3.77 -17.67 -2.97
N LEU A 63 3.48 -16.50 -3.54
CA LEU A 63 4.01 -15.21 -3.11
C LEU A 63 2.88 -14.21 -2.91
N VAL A 64 2.83 -13.58 -1.74
CA VAL A 64 2.05 -12.37 -1.47
C VAL A 64 2.99 -11.18 -1.47
N LEU A 65 2.85 -10.31 -2.47
CA LEU A 65 3.59 -9.06 -2.59
C LEU A 65 2.81 -7.92 -1.93
N HIS A 66 3.35 -7.38 -0.84
CA HIS A 66 2.83 -6.18 -0.20
C HIS A 66 3.42 -4.94 -0.91
N TYR A 67 2.60 -4.29 -1.73
CA TYR A 67 2.98 -3.17 -2.58
C TYR A 67 2.40 -1.84 -2.06
N ASP A 68 3.21 -0.78 -2.06
CA ASP A 68 2.77 0.59 -1.68
C ASP A 68 2.73 1.44 -2.94
N LEU A 69 1.54 1.87 -3.35
CA LEU A 69 1.34 2.65 -4.58
C LEU A 69 2.07 3.99 -4.54
N THR A 70 2.30 4.55 -3.35
CA THR A 70 3.02 5.83 -3.21
C THR A 70 4.51 5.71 -3.55
N ARG A 71 5.03 4.50 -3.74
CA ARG A 71 6.43 4.25 -4.04
C ARG A 71 6.86 4.77 -5.41
N SER A 72 6.02 4.61 -6.45
CA SER A 72 6.31 5.13 -7.79
C SER A 72 6.38 6.65 -7.75
N TRP A 73 5.40 7.27 -7.08
CA TRP A 73 5.30 8.71 -6.89
C TRP A 73 6.50 9.29 -6.12
N ARG A 74 6.85 8.73 -4.95
CA ARG A 74 7.98 9.23 -4.13
C ARG A 74 9.34 9.14 -4.79
N ARG A 75 9.51 8.22 -5.74
CA ARG A 75 10.80 7.96 -6.39
C ARG A 75 10.97 8.72 -7.70
N CYS A 76 9.99 9.53 -8.09
CA CYS A 76 9.96 10.22 -9.39
C CYS A 76 10.36 9.26 -10.52
N LEU A 77 9.82 8.04 -10.51
CA LEU A 77 10.21 7.03 -11.49
C LEU A 77 9.84 7.54 -12.88
N LYS A 78 10.84 7.76 -13.73
CA LYS A 78 10.66 8.37 -15.06
C LYS A 78 9.61 7.67 -15.92
N ARG A 79 9.43 6.35 -15.75
CA ARG A 79 8.42 5.54 -16.47
C ARG A 79 7.36 4.92 -15.54
N GLY A 80 7.15 5.49 -14.36
CA GLY A 80 6.15 5.04 -13.40
C GLY A 80 6.38 3.61 -12.89
N TYR A 81 5.31 2.80 -12.86
CA TYR A 81 5.33 1.42 -12.35
C TYR A 81 6.21 0.45 -13.15
N ARG A 82 6.44 0.73 -14.45
CA ARG A 82 7.19 -0.16 -15.35
C ARG A 82 8.65 -0.36 -14.93
N ASP A 83 9.24 0.62 -14.25
CA ASP A 83 10.63 0.58 -13.80
C ASP A 83 10.80 0.08 -12.36
N ASP A 84 9.72 -0.19 -11.61
CA ASP A 84 9.84 -0.63 -10.22
C ASP A 84 10.23 -2.12 -10.15
N THR A 85 11.43 -2.40 -9.64
CA THR A 85 12.01 -3.75 -9.59
C THR A 85 11.06 -4.83 -9.03
N PRO A 86 10.32 -4.63 -7.93
CA PRO A 86 9.40 -5.63 -7.39
C PRO A 86 8.25 -5.98 -8.33
N LEU A 87 7.87 -5.08 -9.24
CA LEU A 87 6.80 -5.32 -10.21
C LEU A 87 7.27 -6.08 -11.45
N GLN A 88 8.59 -6.23 -11.65
CA GLN A 88 9.11 -7.11 -12.72
C GLN A 88 8.67 -8.57 -12.55
N VAL A 89 8.29 -8.97 -11.33
CA VAL A 89 7.71 -10.29 -11.04
C VAL A 89 6.42 -10.57 -11.81
N PHE A 90 5.71 -9.55 -12.28
CA PHE A 90 4.50 -9.73 -13.10
C PHE A 90 4.80 -10.43 -14.42
N LYS A 91 6.02 -10.24 -14.97
CA LYS A 91 6.46 -10.87 -16.22
C LYS A 91 6.78 -12.36 -16.06
N THR A 92 7.09 -12.80 -14.84
CA THR A 92 7.53 -14.18 -14.56
C THR A 92 6.53 -14.97 -13.73
N ALA A 93 5.44 -14.33 -13.29
CA ALA A 93 4.37 -14.97 -12.54
C ALA A 93 3.39 -15.67 -13.51
N LYS A 94 3.10 -16.96 -13.28
CA LYS A 94 2.15 -17.71 -14.14
C LYS A 94 0.71 -17.28 -13.91
N LYS A 95 0.34 -17.00 -12.66
CA LYS A 95 -0.98 -16.52 -12.27
C LYS A 95 -0.86 -15.36 -11.30
N ILE A 96 -1.55 -14.26 -11.60
CA ILE A 96 -1.58 -13.06 -10.77
C ILE A 96 -3.01 -12.75 -10.34
N ASP A 97 -3.22 -12.57 -9.05
CA ASP A 97 -4.44 -12.02 -8.48
C ASP A 97 -4.10 -10.72 -7.74
N ILE A 98 -4.84 -9.65 -7.98
CA ILE A 98 -4.54 -8.31 -7.42
C ILE A 98 -5.67 -7.88 -6.49
N MET A 99 -5.27 -7.40 -5.32
CA MET A 99 -6.12 -6.79 -4.32
C MET A 99 -5.63 -5.36 -4.07
N THR A 100 -6.40 -4.38 -4.52
CA THR A 100 -6.09 -2.96 -4.34
C THR A 100 -6.98 -2.35 -3.27
N LEU A 101 -6.39 -1.92 -2.16
CA LEU A 101 -7.14 -1.32 -1.06
C LEU A 101 -7.30 0.18 -1.30
N TRP A 102 -8.50 0.69 -1.05
CA TRP A 102 -8.87 2.10 -1.08
C TRP A 102 -9.45 2.52 0.27
N VAL A 103 -9.24 3.77 0.64
CA VAL A 103 -9.86 4.41 1.81
C VAL A 103 -10.05 5.88 1.44
N ALA A 104 -11.14 6.49 1.92
CA ALA A 104 -11.40 7.91 1.74
C ALA A 104 -10.19 8.79 2.18
N PRO A 105 -9.85 9.85 1.42
CA PRO A 105 -8.69 10.71 1.71
C PRO A 105 -8.64 11.24 3.14
N GLU A 106 -9.79 11.65 3.69
CA GLU A 106 -9.94 12.24 5.02
C GLU A 106 -9.46 11.25 6.10
N ILE A 107 -9.80 9.97 5.94
CA ILE A 107 -9.41 8.91 6.86
C ILE A 107 -7.91 8.62 6.76
N LEU A 108 -7.34 8.68 5.56
CA LEU A 108 -5.89 8.56 5.37
C LEU A 108 -5.14 9.71 6.07
N ILE A 109 -5.65 10.94 5.94
CA ILE A 109 -5.12 12.13 6.62
C ILE A 109 -5.17 11.94 8.15
N SER A 110 -6.34 11.58 8.70
CA SER A 110 -6.50 11.34 10.15
C SER A 110 -5.54 10.26 10.66
N ARG A 111 -5.36 9.16 9.91
CA ARG A 111 -4.42 8.08 10.26
C ARG A 111 -2.97 8.56 10.27
N ILE A 112 -2.56 9.42 9.32
CA ILE A 112 -1.21 9.98 9.30
C ILE A 112 -0.99 10.92 10.49
N ILE A 113 -1.94 11.82 10.76
CA ILE A 113 -1.85 12.76 11.88
C ILE A 113 -1.75 11.99 13.21
N LYS A 114 -2.62 11.01 13.43
CA LYS A 114 -2.60 10.17 14.64
C LYS A 114 -1.26 9.42 14.79
N ARG A 115 -0.73 8.83 13.72
CA ARG A 115 0.59 8.17 13.75
C ARG A 115 1.73 9.13 14.07
N ARG A 116 1.61 10.40 13.65
CA ARG A 116 2.60 11.43 13.98
C ARG A 116 2.55 11.78 15.46
N GLN A 117 1.36 12.04 15.99
CA GLN A 117 1.16 12.33 17.42
C GLN A 117 1.70 11.21 18.32
N LEU A 118 1.50 9.94 17.94
CA LEU A 118 2.01 8.78 18.68
C LEU A 118 3.54 8.62 18.63
N ARG A 119 4.20 9.18 17.62
CA ARG A 119 5.67 9.07 17.44
C ARG A 119 6.44 10.27 17.93
N GLU A 120 5.77 11.41 18.11
CA GLU A 120 6.40 12.54 18.77
C GLU A 120 6.66 12.11 20.20
N PRO A 121 7.95 12.05 20.64
CA PRO A 121 8.25 11.68 22.00
C PRO A 121 7.44 12.62 22.87
N LYS A 122 6.57 12.06 23.73
CA LYS A 122 5.92 12.86 24.76
C LYS A 122 7.07 13.63 25.39
N LYS A 123 7.04 14.96 25.30
CA LYS A 123 7.99 15.84 25.98
C LYS A 123 7.70 15.68 27.46
N ASN A 124 7.93 14.49 27.99
CA ASN A 124 7.93 14.23 29.40
C ASN A 124 8.98 15.18 29.92
N HIS A 125 8.49 16.06 30.77
CA HIS A 125 9.17 17.16 31.42
C HIS A 125 10.22 16.62 32.40
N CYS A 126 10.94 15.55 32.06
CA CYS A 126 12.06 15.04 32.85
C CYS A 126 13.29 15.89 32.52
N GLU A 127 13.39 16.97 33.29
CA GLU A 127 14.62 17.35 33.97
C GLU A 127 15.88 17.41 33.11
N LYS A 128 16.05 18.62 32.57
CA LYS A 128 17.21 19.18 31.89
C LYS A 128 18.50 19.16 32.74
N LYS A 129 19.05 18.00 33.14
CA LYS A 129 20.31 18.04 33.91
C LYS A 129 21.53 17.32 33.38
N PHE A 130 21.47 16.38 32.41
CA PHE A 130 22.71 15.60 32.19
C PHE A 130 22.98 14.98 30.81
N TRP A 131 22.76 15.67 29.67
CA TRP A 131 23.19 15.14 28.35
C TRP A 131 23.71 16.23 27.37
N TRP A 132 24.74 16.98 27.78
CA TRP A 132 25.67 17.67 26.87
C TRP A 132 26.90 16.74 26.76
N PRO A 133 27.21 16.07 25.61
CA PRO A 133 27.52 16.75 24.34
C PRO A 133 27.16 15.98 23.05
N LEU A 134 26.14 15.12 23.02
CA LEU A 134 25.71 14.41 21.78
C LEU A 134 24.86 15.28 20.82
N GLN A 135 24.80 16.60 21.06
CA GLN A 135 24.01 17.56 20.28
C GLN A 135 24.60 17.86 18.89
N PHE A 136 25.79 17.34 18.58
CA PHE A 136 26.44 17.49 17.27
C PHE A 136 26.22 16.35 16.29
N ILE A 137 25.49 15.28 16.64
CA ILE A 137 25.03 14.35 15.60
C ILE A 137 23.92 15.08 14.84
N PRO A 138 24.12 15.43 13.55
CA PRO A 138 23.08 16.08 12.76
C PRO A 138 21.91 15.12 12.75
N ARG A 139 20.85 15.43 13.51
CA ARG A 139 19.60 14.68 13.49
C ARG A 139 19.17 14.59 12.03
N LEU A 140 19.42 13.43 11.42
CA LEU A 140 19.19 13.11 10.02
C LEU A 140 17.81 13.65 9.62
N LYS A 141 17.77 14.82 8.98
CA LYS A 141 16.55 15.52 8.55
C LYS A 141 15.80 14.73 7.45
N PHE A 142 16.36 13.61 7.00
CA PHE A 142 15.86 12.76 5.93
C PHE A 142 14.44 12.21 6.16
N GLY A 143 14.00 12.03 7.42
CA GLY A 143 12.65 11.52 7.70
C GLY A 143 11.51 12.54 7.63
N LYS A 144 11.79 13.85 7.52
CA LYS A 144 10.75 14.90 7.53
C LYS A 144 10.18 15.20 6.14
N ARG A 145 10.99 15.09 5.08
CA ARG A 145 10.58 15.41 3.70
C ARG A 145 9.57 14.39 3.17
N GLU A 146 9.89 13.11 3.27
CA GLU A 146 9.03 12.01 2.78
C GLU A 146 7.60 12.03 3.37
N LYS A 147 7.42 12.57 4.58
CA LYS A 147 6.10 12.64 5.23
C LYS A 147 5.25 13.82 4.79
N ARG A 148 5.85 14.95 4.40
CA ARG A 148 5.12 16.10 3.86
C ARG A 148 4.49 15.73 2.52
N ASP A 149 5.29 15.07 1.69
CA ASP A 149 4.91 14.66 0.34
C ASP A 149 3.66 13.76 0.36
N VAL A 150 3.60 12.78 1.28
CA VAL A 150 2.43 11.88 1.39
C VAL A 150 1.17 12.60 1.89
N LEU A 151 1.31 13.55 2.81
CA LEU A 151 0.16 14.31 3.29
C LEU A 151 -0.40 15.20 2.18
N GLU A 152 0.47 15.84 1.40
CA GLU A 152 0.07 16.64 0.24
C GLU A 152 -0.69 15.79 -0.79
N LEU A 153 -0.22 14.56 -1.06
CA LEU A 153 -0.94 13.63 -1.94
C LEU A 153 -2.35 13.34 -1.43
N TYR A 154 -2.55 13.18 -0.11
CA TYR A 154 -3.86 12.84 0.44
C TYR A 154 -4.78 14.05 0.60
N GLN A 155 -4.21 15.25 0.72
CA GLN A 155 -4.96 16.51 0.69
C GLN A 155 -5.49 16.86 -0.70
N ASN A 156 -5.07 16.14 -1.74
CA ASN A 156 -5.54 16.33 -3.10
C ASN A 156 -6.19 15.04 -3.61
N PRO A 157 -7.53 14.87 -3.44
CA PRO A 157 -8.24 13.67 -3.85
C PRO A 157 -8.03 13.31 -5.32
N ARG A 158 -7.95 14.31 -6.21
CA ARG A 158 -7.70 14.10 -7.66
C ARG A 158 -6.34 13.43 -7.91
N LYS A 159 -5.27 13.92 -7.29
CA LYS A 159 -3.94 13.29 -7.38
C LYS A 159 -3.97 11.85 -6.85
N LEU A 160 -4.73 11.62 -5.77
CA LEU A 160 -4.88 10.27 -5.22
C LEU A 160 -5.63 9.35 -6.20
N VAL A 161 -6.76 9.76 -6.75
CA VAL A 161 -7.51 8.96 -7.74
C VAL A 161 -6.66 8.70 -8.98
N LEU A 162 -5.95 9.72 -9.49
CA LEU A 162 -5.03 9.56 -10.62
C LEU A 162 -3.99 8.47 -10.35
N LEU A 163 -3.39 8.43 -9.15
CA LEU A 163 -2.44 7.39 -8.77
C LEU A 163 -3.05 5.98 -8.83
N TYR A 164 -4.31 5.83 -8.41
CA TYR A 164 -5.02 4.54 -8.49
C TYR A 164 -5.41 4.17 -9.93
N SER A 165 -5.78 5.16 -10.75
CA SER A 165 -6.07 4.98 -12.18
C SER A 165 -4.83 4.52 -12.94
N GLU A 166 -3.69 5.19 -12.74
CA GLU A 166 -2.39 4.81 -13.33
C GLU A 166 -1.98 3.39 -12.92
N TRP A 167 -2.27 2.99 -11.68
CA TRP A 167 -2.04 1.62 -11.21
C TRP A 167 -2.93 0.61 -11.94
N ALA A 168 -4.22 0.91 -12.11
CA ALA A 168 -5.14 0.06 -12.86
C ALA A 168 -4.70 -0.10 -14.33
N ASP A 169 -4.31 0.99 -14.98
CA ASP A 169 -3.83 0.99 -16.36
C ASP A 169 -2.48 0.26 -16.51
N PHE A 170 -1.62 0.32 -15.47
CA PHE A 170 -0.43 -0.53 -15.41
C PHE A 170 -0.80 -2.02 -15.36
N CYS A 171 -1.74 -2.41 -14.50
CA CYS A 171 -2.17 -3.80 -14.36
C CYS A 171 -2.76 -4.34 -15.68
N LYS A 172 -3.60 -3.57 -16.38
CA LYS A 172 -4.22 -3.98 -17.65
C LYS A 172 -3.25 -4.44 -18.74
N GLN A 173 -1.96 -4.08 -18.63
CA GLN A 173 -0.92 -4.47 -19.59
C GLN A 173 -0.48 -5.94 -19.47
N PHE A 174 -0.94 -6.68 -18.46
CA PHE A 174 -0.49 -8.04 -18.19
C PHE A 174 -1.63 -9.06 -18.35
N ASN A 175 -1.53 -9.90 -19.38
CA ASN A 175 -2.48 -10.99 -19.64
C ASN A 175 -2.47 -12.10 -18.56
N SER A 176 -1.45 -12.14 -17.70
CA SER A 176 -1.33 -13.11 -16.59
C SER A 176 -2.16 -12.74 -15.36
N ILE A 177 -2.82 -11.58 -15.36
CA ILE A 177 -3.74 -11.17 -14.30
C ILE A 177 -5.07 -11.90 -14.49
N ASN A 178 -5.34 -12.80 -13.57
CA ASN A 178 -6.58 -13.54 -13.49
C ASN A 178 -7.70 -12.73 -12.84
N SER A 179 -7.38 -11.88 -11.87
CA SER A 179 -8.37 -11.02 -11.22
C SER A 179 -7.74 -9.76 -10.64
N HIS A 180 -8.48 -8.64 -10.67
CA HIS A 180 -8.10 -7.39 -10.03
C HIS A 180 -9.32 -6.82 -9.29
N TRP A 181 -9.25 -6.82 -7.97
CA TRP A 181 -10.32 -6.35 -7.09
C TRP A 181 -9.90 -5.06 -6.39
N PHE A 182 -10.79 -4.07 -6.33
CA PHE A 182 -10.66 -2.94 -5.43
C PHE A 182 -11.53 -3.13 -4.20
N TYR A 183 -11.01 -2.81 -3.03
CA TYR A 183 -11.76 -2.92 -1.79
C TYR A 183 -11.75 -1.63 -1.01
N ASP A 184 -12.94 -1.15 -0.65
CA ASP A 184 -13.10 0.02 0.18
C ASP A 184 -12.97 -0.36 1.67
N PHE A 185 -11.97 0.22 2.33
CA PHE A 185 -11.65 0.02 3.74
C PHE A 185 -12.09 1.23 4.59
N THR A 186 -12.99 2.06 4.07
CA THR A 186 -13.57 3.21 4.78
C THR A 186 -14.53 2.72 5.87
N PRO A 187 -14.24 2.96 7.17
CA PRO A 187 -15.17 2.62 8.24
C PRO A 187 -16.57 3.19 8.02
N GLY A 188 -17.59 2.40 8.33
CA GLY A 188 -19.00 2.80 8.27
C GLY A 188 -19.69 2.57 6.92
N ILE A 189 -18.95 2.40 5.82
CA ILE A 189 -19.57 2.16 4.49
C ILE A 189 -20.05 0.72 4.34
N THR A 190 -19.41 -0.24 5.02
CA THR A 190 -19.94 -1.59 5.32
C THR A 190 -18.86 -2.29 6.16
N SER A 191 -19.26 -3.09 7.15
CA SER A 191 -18.35 -4.05 7.81
C SER A 191 -17.82 -5.14 6.87
N GLN A 192 -18.26 -5.10 5.60
CA GLN A 192 -17.92 -6.04 4.54
C GLN A 192 -16.99 -5.39 3.52
N ILE A 193 -15.99 -6.17 3.12
CA ILE A 193 -14.99 -5.86 2.11
C ILE A 193 -15.68 -5.86 0.74
N LYS A 194 -16.25 -4.71 0.33
CA LYS A 194 -17.02 -4.61 -0.93
C LYS A 194 -16.08 -4.43 -2.13
N PRO A 195 -16.13 -5.30 -3.15
CA PRO A 195 -15.47 -5.04 -4.40
C PRO A 195 -16.10 -3.83 -5.09
N PHE A 196 -15.29 -2.91 -5.59
CA PHE A 196 -15.77 -1.85 -6.47
C PHE A 196 -14.94 -1.81 -7.77
N TYR A 197 -15.51 -1.26 -8.84
CA TYR A 197 -14.93 -1.25 -10.18
C TYR A 197 -14.23 0.08 -10.51
N ARG A 198 -13.58 0.16 -11.67
CA ARG A 198 -12.86 1.38 -12.09
C ARG A 198 -13.84 2.56 -12.27
N GLU A 199 -15.02 2.26 -12.78
CA GLU A 199 -16.09 3.21 -13.03
C GLU A 199 -16.50 3.89 -11.72
N GLU A 200 -16.58 3.14 -10.61
CA GLU A 200 -16.85 3.69 -9.27
C GLU A 200 -15.69 4.55 -8.74
N LEU A 201 -14.45 4.38 -9.23
CA LEU A 201 -13.32 5.29 -8.95
C LEU A 201 -13.47 6.61 -9.69
N GLU A 202 -14.02 6.58 -10.90
CA GLU A 202 -14.28 7.75 -11.73
C GLU A 202 -15.45 8.56 -11.16
N GLU A 203 -16.54 7.90 -10.75
CA GLU A 203 -17.65 8.52 -10.02
C GLU A 203 -17.18 9.21 -8.73
N LYS A 204 -16.29 8.55 -7.97
CA LYS A 204 -15.66 9.17 -6.79
C LYS A 204 -14.86 10.42 -7.18
N ASN A 205 -14.13 10.40 -8.29
CA ASN A 205 -13.37 11.55 -8.78
C ASN A 205 -14.27 12.75 -9.13
N GLU A 206 -15.42 12.48 -9.75
CA GLU A 206 -16.43 13.49 -10.07
C GLU A 206 -17.03 14.06 -8.79
N ALA A 207 -17.40 13.20 -7.84
CA ALA A 207 -17.91 13.62 -6.52
C ALA A 207 -16.92 14.55 -5.80
N TYR A 208 -15.62 14.21 -5.78
CA TYR A 208 -14.61 15.08 -5.19
C TYR A 208 -14.42 16.39 -5.96
N SER A 209 -14.65 16.40 -7.27
CA SER A 209 -14.55 17.61 -8.10
C SER A 209 -15.66 18.62 -7.84
N HIS A 210 -16.84 18.17 -7.43
CA HIS A 210 -17.97 19.04 -7.10
C HIS A 210 -17.90 19.61 -5.67
N CYS A 211 -17.22 18.93 -4.74
CA CYS A 211 -17.15 19.35 -3.33
C CYS A 211 -16.17 20.49 -3.04
N GLY A 212 -15.40 20.98 -4.03
CA GLY A 212 -14.45 22.09 -3.83
C GLY A 212 -13.30 21.77 -2.85
N ILE A 213 -13.01 20.49 -2.61
CA ILE A 213 -11.91 19.99 -1.77
C ILE A 213 -10.66 19.76 -2.63
#